data_AF-B6HH52-F1
#
_entry.id   AF-B6HH52-F1
#
_cell.length_a   1.000
_cell.length_b   1.000
_cell.length_c   1.000
_cell.angle_alpha   90.00
_cell.angle_beta   90.00
_cell.angle_gamma   90.00
#
_symmetry.space_group_name_H-M   'P 1'
#
loop_
_entity.id
_entity.type
_entity.pdbx_description
1 polymer ?
#
loop_
_entity_poly.entity_id
_entity_poly.type
_entity_poly.pdbx_seq_one_letter_code
_entity_poly.pdbx_strand_id
1 'polypeptide(L)'
;MSICTRKRDLAYLLFFVTHVPIILLIDTVPLLPSFLQTNLSHQLREFYITTYRDKFFEDPPTWFTVFIWMELLYHLPVSIWAARGLLKDHPLVPVHLLVFGIQAFITTLTSLVVVWSWTDRSVAEKQQLTTLYAPYMALGGFMALDMVFRLRDKLMPKTKRE
;
A
#
# COMPACT_ATOMS: atom_id res chain seq x y z
N MET A 1 17.96 19.08 3.31
CA MET A 1 18.00 18.44 4.65
C MET A 1 18.21 16.94 4.45
N SER A 2 18.95 16.25 5.32
CA SER A 2 19.13 14.78 5.19
C SER A 2 17.80 14.04 5.36
N ILE A 3 17.65 12.86 4.78
CA ILE A 3 16.44 12.02 4.97
C ILE A 3 16.30 11.58 6.44
N CYS A 4 17.40 11.37 7.15
CA CYS A 4 17.38 10.92 8.55
C CYS A 4 16.76 11.94 9.51
N THR A 5 16.75 13.22 9.15
CA THR A 5 16.10 14.27 9.94
C THR A 5 14.61 14.40 9.62
N ARG A 6 14.16 13.94 8.44
CA ARG A 6 12.77 13.93 8.01
C ARG A 6 12.10 12.60 8.38
N LYS A 7 11.86 12.39 9.68
CA LYS A 7 11.39 11.10 10.25
C LYS A 7 10.19 10.48 9.51
N ARG A 8 9.20 11.28 9.12
CA ARG A 8 8.02 10.81 8.35
C ARG A 8 8.42 10.32 6.95
N ASP A 9 9.25 11.08 6.26
CA ASP A 9 9.71 10.73 4.91
C ASP A 9 10.62 9.50 4.93
N LEU A 10 11.41 9.31 5.99
CA LEU A 10 12.17 8.07 6.21
C LEU A 10 11.24 6.87 6.40
N ALA A 11 10.17 7.00 7.19
CA ALA A 11 9.19 5.93 7.37
C ALA A 11 8.50 5.56 6.05
N TYR A 12 8.09 6.55 5.26
CA TYR A 12 7.52 6.32 3.93
C TYR A 12 8.53 5.67 2.97
N LEU A 13 9.79 6.08 3.02
CA LEU A 13 10.85 5.50 2.19
C LEU A 13 11.02 4.02 2.50
N LEU A 14 11.14 3.66 3.78
CA LEU A 14 11.27 2.27 4.21
C LEU A 14 10.06 1.45 3.75
N PHE A 15 8.85 1.97 3.96
CA PHE A 15 7.63 1.35 3.48
C PHE A 15 7.68 1.09 1.97
N PHE A 16 7.95 2.09 1.14
CA PHE A 16 7.96 1.92 -0.32
C PHE A 16 9.05 0.95 -0.79
N VAL A 17 10.23 0.98 -0.18
CA VAL A 17 11.31 0.03 -0.49
C VAL A 17 10.91 -1.41 -0.16
N THR A 18 10.26 -1.64 0.99
CA THR A 18 9.78 -2.98 1.36
C THR A 18 8.53 -3.41 0.60
N HIS A 19 7.72 -2.47 0.14
CA HIS A 19 6.45 -2.76 -0.53
C HIS A 19 6.64 -3.19 -1.98
N VAL A 20 7.66 -2.66 -2.69
CA VAL A 20 7.99 -3.09 -4.07
C VAL A 20 8.15 -4.61 -4.21
N PRO A 21 9.00 -5.31 -3.41
CA PRO A 21 9.11 -6.76 -3.52
C PRO A 21 7.82 -7.49 -3.08
N ILE A 22 7.05 -6.94 -2.13
CA ILE A 22 5.75 -7.52 -1.74
C ILE A 22 4.78 -7.50 -2.93
N ILE A 23 4.63 -6.36 -3.60
CA ILE A 23 3.75 -6.23 -4.77
C ILE A 23 4.15 -7.24 -5.86
N LEU A 24 5.45 -7.36 -6.15
CA LEU A 24 5.95 -8.23 -7.23
C LEU A 24 5.90 -9.72 -6.91
N LEU A 25 6.18 -10.11 -5.66
CA LEU A 25 6.32 -11.51 -5.27
C LEU A 25 5.05 -12.11 -4.66
N ILE A 26 4.12 -11.26 -4.21
CA ILE A 26 2.92 -11.69 -3.49
C ILE A 26 1.69 -11.14 -4.22
N ASP A 27 1.48 -9.83 -4.25
CA ASP A 27 0.16 -9.29 -4.57
C ASP A 27 -0.21 -9.44 -6.06
N THR A 28 0.69 -9.04 -6.97
CA THR A 28 0.41 -8.94 -8.41
C THR A 28 0.72 -10.20 -9.21
N VAL A 29 1.27 -11.23 -8.58
CA VAL A 29 1.62 -12.52 -9.20
C VAL A 29 0.53 -13.09 -10.13
N PRO A 30 -0.79 -13.04 -9.82
CA PRO A 30 -1.82 -13.61 -10.68
C PRO A 30 -1.96 -12.88 -12.02
N LEU A 31 -1.52 -11.63 -12.09
CA LEU A 31 -1.54 -10.82 -13.30
C LEU A 31 -0.20 -10.85 -14.06
N LEU A 32 0.88 -11.31 -13.42
CA LEU A 32 2.19 -11.37 -14.06
C LEU A 32 2.22 -12.49 -15.11
N PRO A 33 2.88 -12.27 -16.27
CA PRO A 33 3.20 -13.33 -17.19
C PRO A 33 3.92 -14.49 -16.50
N SER A 34 3.72 -15.72 -16.99
CA SER A 34 4.29 -16.93 -16.38
C SER A 34 5.81 -16.89 -16.19
N PHE A 35 6.55 -16.22 -17.09
CA PHE A 35 8.00 -16.08 -16.97
C PHE A 35 8.47 -15.16 -15.83
N LEU A 36 7.59 -14.33 -15.28
CA LEU A 36 7.84 -13.51 -14.08
C LEU A 36 7.33 -14.17 -12.80
N GLN A 37 6.54 -15.24 -12.91
CA GLN A 37 6.09 -16.04 -11.77
C GLN A 37 7.20 -17.02 -11.38
N THR A 38 7.90 -16.70 -10.29
CA THR A 38 9.03 -17.48 -9.80
C THR A 38 8.59 -18.53 -8.78
N ASN A 39 9.43 -19.56 -8.57
CA ASN A 39 9.22 -20.53 -7.50
C ASN A 39 9.10 -19.85 -6.12
N LEU A 40 9.89 -18.79 -5.89
CA LEU A 40 9.84 -18.02 -4.65
C LEU A 40 8.45 -17.38 -4.46
N SER A 41 7.90 -16.73 -5.50
CA SER A 41 6.57 -16.12 -5.41
C SER A 41 5.47 -17.16 -5.16
N HIS A 42 5.56 -18.34 -5.77
CA HIS A 42 4.61 -19.42 -5.51
C HIS A 42 4.69 -19.92 -4.06
N GLN A 43 5.90 -20.16 -3.54
CA GLN A 43 6.11 -20.59 -2.16
C GLN A 43 5.63 -19.56 -1.14
N LEU A 44 5.93 -18.27 -1.36
CA LEU A 44 5.48 -17.20 -0.48
C LEU A 44 3.95 -17.09 -0.45
N ARG A 45 3.30 -17.20 -1.61
CA ARG A 45 1.83 -17.18 -1.71
C ARG A 45 1.19 -18.41 -1.07
N GLU A 46 1.75 -19.59 -1.28
CA GLU A 46 1.27 -20.83 -0.66
C GLU A 46 1.41 -20.77 0.86
N PHE A 47 2.55 -20.32 1.37
CA PHE A 47 2.76 -20.06 2.80
C PHE A 47 1.73 -19.05 3.34
N TYR A 48 1.48 -17.97 2.59
CA TYR A 48 0.50 -16.95 2.98
C TYR A 48 -0.93 -17.53 3.07
N ILE A 49 -1.36 -18.23 2.03
CA ILE A 49 -2.70 -18.84 1.96
C ILE A 49 -2.89 -19.84 3.10
N THR A 50 -1.92 -20.73 3.32
CA THR A 50 -2.00 -21.77 4.36
C THR A 50 -1.98 -21.19 5.77
N THR A 51 -1.30 -20.06 5.98
CA THR A 51 -1.17 -19.40 7.30
C THR A 51 -2.37 -18.52 7.64
N TYR A 52 -2.89 -17.75 6.68
CA TYR A 52 -3.88 -16.70 6.92
C TYR A 52 -5.28 -17.03 6.42
N ARG A 53 -5.44 -18.05 5.57
CA ARG A 53 -6.72 -18.45 4.98
C ARG A 53 -7.46 -17.31 4.29
N ASP A 54 -6.70 -16.42 3.67
CA ASP A 54 -7.18 -15.22 3.03
C ASP A 54 -7.89 -15.55 1.71
N LYS A 55 -9.20 -15.31 1.64
CA LYS A 55 -10.01 -15.64 0.46
C LYS A 55 -9.62 -14.81 -0.76
N PHE A 56 -9.01 -13.64 -0.59
CA PHE A 56 -8.49 -12.86 -1.71
C PHE A 56 -7.30 -13.54 -2.41
N PHE A 57 -6.65 -14.48 -1.75
CA PHE A 57 -5.54 -15.24 -2.30
C PHE A 57 -5.93 -16.68 -2.67
N GLU A 58 -6.96 -17.25 -2.03
CA GLU A 58 -7.52 -18.58 -2.35
C GLU A 58 -8.41 -18.55 -3.60
N ASP A 59 -9.44 -17.70 -3.59
CA ASP A 59 -10.47 -17.61 -4.64
C ASP A 59 -11.00 -16.16 -4.71
N PRO A 60 -10.23 -15.24 -5.31
CA PRO A 60 -10.56 -13.82 -5.30
C PRO A 60 -11.85 -13.55 -6.08
N PRO A 61 -12.78 -12.74 -5.54
CA PRO A 61 -13.92 -12.29 -6.31
C PRO A 61 -13.44 -11.40 -7.47
N THR A 62 -14.14 -11.42 -8.61
CA THR A 62 -13.72 -10.72 -9.83
C THR A 62 -13.43 -9.23 -9.65
N TRP A 63 -14.16 -8.56 -8.75
CA TRP A 63 -13.92 -7.14 -8.47
C TRP A 63 -12.55 -6.88 -7.82
N PHE A 64 -12.00 -7.85 -7.08
CA PHE A 64 -10.70 -7.70 -6.41
C PHE A 64 -9.56 -7.65 -7.43
N THR A 65 -9.73 -8.23 -8.62
CA THR A 65 -8.78 -8.11 -9.73
C THR A 65 -8.50 -6.64 -10.09
N VAL A 66 -9.47 -5.74 -9.91
CA VAL A 66 -9.26 -4.29 -10.12
C VAL A 66 -8.24 -3.74 -9.12
N PHE A 67 -8.24 -4.21 -7.87
CA PHE A 67 -7.28 -3.77 -6.85
C PHE A 67 -5.87 -4.27 -7.17
N ILE A 68 -5.74 -5.50 -7.67
CA ILE A 68 -4.44 -6.04 -8.10
C ILE A 68 -3.90 -5.24 -9.32
N TRP A 69 -4.76 -4.86 -10.27
CA TRP A 69 -4.37 -3.99 -11.38
C TRP A 69 -3.95 -2.60 -10.91
N MET A 70 -4.68 -2.03 -9.96
CA MET A 70 -4.35 -0.77 -9.31
C MET A 70 -2.96 -0.81 -8.64
N GLU A 71 -2.61 -1.94 -8.03
CA GLU A 71 -1.29 -2.14 -7.46
C GLU A 71 -0.21 -2.23 -8.53
N LEU A 72 -0.43 -3.02 -9.57
CA LEU A 72 0.54 -3.22 -10.65
C LEU A 72 0.78 -1.93 -11.46
N LEU A 73 -0.29 -1.22 -11.83
CA LEU A 73 -0.24 -0.08 -12.74
C LEU A 73 0.05 1.25 -12.05
N TYR A 74 -0.26 1.37 -10.76
CA TYR A 74 -0.04 2.62 -10.02
C TYR A 74 0.84 2.45 -8.79
N HIS A 75 0.54 1.53 -7.87
CA HIS A 75 1.31 1.41 -6.63
C HIS A 75 2.77 1.03 -6.90
N LEU A 76 3.03 0.07 -7.78
CA LEU A 76 4.38 -0.37 -8.11
C LEU A 76 5.25 0.75 -8.71
N PRO A 77 4.85 1.40 -9.83
CA PRO A 77 5.67 2.46 -10.42
C PRO A 77 5.83 3.66 -9.48
N VAL A 78 4.78 4.02 -8.73
CA VAL A 78 4.86 5.11 -7.75
C VAL A 78 5.77 4.74 -6.58
N SER A 79 5.77 3.48 -6.10
CA SER A 79 6.66 3.05 -5.01
C SER A 79 8.13 3.14 -5.42
N ILE A 80 8.46 2.70 -6.64
CA ILE A 80 9.81 2.81 -7.21
C ILE A 80 10.21 4.29 -7.34
N TRP A 81 9.33 5.12 -7.89
CA TRP A 81 9.58 6.56 -8.04
C TRP A 81 9.71 7.26 -6.68
N ALA A 82 8.84 6.94 -5.72
CA ALA A 82 8.75 7.55 -4.40
C ALA A 82 10.03 7.31 -3.58
N ALA A 83 10.68 6.15 -3.73
CA ALA A 83 11.96 5.89 -3.08
C ALA A 83 13.00 6.98 -3.45
N ARG A 84 13.14 7.28 -4.75
CA ARG A 84 14.03 8.37 -5.21
C ARG A 84 13.46 9.75 -4.87
N GLY A 85 12.15 9.94 -5.01
CA GLY A 85 11.47 11.21 -4.76
C GLY A 85 11.66 11.66 -3.31
N LEU A 86 11.50 10.76 -2.34
CA LEU A 86 11.70 11.01 -0.92
C LEU A 86 13.16 11.32 -0.62
N LEU A 87 14.12 10.53 -1.13
CA LEU A 87 15.56 10.79 -0.95
C LEU A 87 15.98 12.17 -1.44
N LYS A 88 15.41 12.62 -2.57
CA LYS A 88 15.71 13.91 -3.20
C LYS A 88 14.81 15.06 -2.77
N ASP A 89 13.85 14.82 -1.87
CA ASP A 89 12.84 15.81 -1.46
C ASP A 89 12.10 16.44 -2.66
N HIS A 90 11.68 15.59 -3.60
CA HIS A 90 11.11 16.03 -4.87
C HIS A 90 9.75 16.75 -4.65
N PRO A 91 9.49 17.89 -5.32
CA PRO A 91 8.32 18.72 -5.04
C PRO A 91 6.98 18.02 -5.29
N LEU A 92 6.94 17.01 -6.18
CA LEU A 92 5.75 16.20 -6.47
C LEU A 92 5.48 15.06 -5.48
N VAL A 93 6.36 14.82 -4.49
CA VAL A 93 6.15 13.76 -3.48
C VAL A 93 4.76 13.89 -2.84
N PRO A 94 4.30 15.08 -2.40
CA PRO A 94 2.98 15.19 -1.82
C PRO A 94 1.83 14.83 -2.74
N VAL A 95 1.95 15.06 -4.04
CA VAL A 95 0.89 14.71 -5.00
C VAL A 95 0.77 13.20 -5.11
N HIS A 96 1.88 12.50 -5.36
CA HIS A 96 1.85 11.06 -5.58
C HIS A 96 1.53 10.27 -4.31
N LEU A 97 2.11 10.66 -3.17
CA LEU A 97 1.83 10.00 -1.88
C LEU A 97 0.39 10.25 -1.41
N LEU A 98 -0.23 11.38 -1.77
CA LEU A 98 -1.64 11.62 -1.48
C LEU A 98 -2.53 10.61 -2.21
N VAL A 99 -2.35 10.50 -3.53
CA VAL A 99 -3.14 9.57 -4.35
C VAL A 99 -2.90 8.13 -3.92
N PHE A 100 -1.63 7.74 -3.69
CA PHE A 100 -1.28 6.42 -3.17
C PHE A 100 -1.94 6.16 -1.81
N GLY A 101 -1.83 7.10 -0.87
CA GLY A 101 -2.35 6.94 0.49
C GLY A 101 -3.87 6.77 0.51
N ILE A 102 -4.60 7.57 -0.30
CA ILE A 102 -6.05 7.44 -0.43
C ILE A 102 -6.43 6.09 -1.03
N GLN A 103 -5.77 5.71 -2.13
CA GLN A 103 -6.07 4.45 -2.81
C GLN A 103 -5.81 3.26 -1.88
N ALA A 104 -4.63 3.19 -1.25
CA ALA A 104 -4.29 2.16 -0.29
C ALA A 104 -5.25 2.13 0.91
N PHE A 105 -5.67 3.28 1.44
CA PHE A 105 -6.66 3.34 2.52
C PHE A 105 -7.99 2.73 2.09
N ILE A 106 -8.53 3.13 0.94
CA ILE A 106 -9.84 2.70 0.46
C ILE A 106 -9.82 1.20 0.13
N THR A 107 -8.85 0.72 -0.66
CA THR A 107 -8.79 -0.70 -1.05
C THR A 107 -8.62 -1.61 0.16
N THR A 108 -7.79 -1.20 1.13
CA THR A 108 -7.57 -1.97 2.38
C THR A 108 -8.81 -1.95 3.27
N LEU A 109 -9.47 -0.79 3.43
CA LEU A 109 -10.72 -0.67 4.19
C LEU A 109 -11.83 -1.53 3.57
N THR A 110 -12.01 -1.47 2.25
CA THR A 110 -12.97 -2.31 1.54
C THR A 110 -12.67 -3.79 1.76
N SER A 111 -11.39 -4.19 1.70
CA SER A 111 -10.97 -5.56 1.95
C SER A 111 -11.27 -5.99 3.39
N LEU A 112 -11.01 -5.14 4.38
CA LEU A 112 -11.33 -5.41 5.78
C LEU A 112 -12.84 -5.57 6.02
N VAL A 113 -13.67 -4.71 5.41
CA VAL A 113 -15.14 -4.84 5.49
C VAL A 113 -15.58 -6.21 4.97
N VAL A 114 -14.99 -6.68 3.87
CA VAL A 114 -15.28 -7.99 3.29
C VAL A 114 -14.73 -9.14 4.16
N VAL A 115 -13.52 -9.03 4.71
CA VAL A 115 -12.97 -10.02 5.66
C VAL A 115 -13.93 -10.24 6.82
N TRP A 116 -14.49 -9.15 7.37
CA TRP A 116 -15.40 -9.25 8.49
C TRP A 116 -16.78 -9.79 8.11
N SER A 117 -17.19 -9.71 6.84
CA SER A 117 -18.44 -10.28 6.34
C SER A 117 -18.37 -11.79 6.06
N TRP A 118 -17.18 -12.39 5.99
CA TRP A 118 -17.03 -13.84 5.76
C TRP A 118 -17.68 -14.67 6.86
N THR A 119 -18.56 -15.60 6.51
CA THR A 119 -19.25 -16.47 7.49
C THR A 119 -18.50 -17.76 7.76
N ASP A 120 -17.54 -18.11 6.90
CA ASP A 120 -16.76 -19.34 6.87
C ASP A 120 -15.37 -19.21 7.52
N ARG A 121 -15.12 -18.08 8.20
CA ARG A 121 -13.88 -17.83 8.98
C ARG A 121 -14.22 -17.53 10.43
N SER A 122 -13.43 -18.10 11.32
CA SER A 122 -13.47 -17.81 12.75
C SER A 122 -13.10 -16.35 13.03
N VAL A 123 -13.50 -15.86 14.21
CA VAL A 123 -13.14 -14.51 14.66
C VAL A 123 -11.62 -14.35 14.78
N ALA A 124 -10.91 -15.39 15.22
CA ALA A 124 -9.46 -15.38 15.36
C ALA A 124 -8.76 -15.21 14.00
N GLU A 125 -9.19 -15.93 12.96
CA GLU A 125 -8.64 -15.78 11.60
C GLU A 125 -8.88 -14.37 11.05
N LYS A 126 -10.08 -13.82 11.24
CA LYS A 126 -10.40 -12.44 10.83
C LYS A 126 -9.57 -11.40 11.58
N GLN A 127 -9.34 -11.60 12.87
CA GLN A 127 -8.48 -10.74 13.68
C GLN A 127 -7.03 -10.81 13.21
N GLN A 128 -6.52 -11.99 12.88
CA GLN A 128 -5.18 -12.18 12.34
C GLN A 128 -5.00 -11.48 10.97
N LEU A 129 -6.00 -11.53 10.10
CA LEU A 129 -5.99 -10.73 8.87
C LEU A 129 -6.07 -9.23 9.16
N THR A 130 -6.86 -8.84 10.16
CA THR A 130 -6.97 -7.44 10.56
C THR A 130 -5.64 -6.89 11.08
N THR A 131 -4.86 -7.66 11.85
CA THR A 131 -3.54 -7.22 12.31
C THR A 131 -2.53 -7.06 11.17
N LEU A 132 -2.71 -7.80 10.08
CA LEU A 132 -1.91 -7.65 8.87
C LEU A 132 -2.34 -6.44 8.03
N TYR A 133 -3.64 -6.24 7.81
CA TYR A 133 -4.19 -5.22 6.90
C TYR A 133 -4.30 -3.83 7.55
N ALA A 134 -4.71 -3.76 8.82
CA ALA A 134 -4.95 -2.48 9.50
C ALA A 134 -3.74 -1.55 9.54
N PRO A 135 -2.47 -2.03 9.67
CA PRO A 135 -1.30 -1.17 9.53
C PRO A 135 -1.21 -0.48 8.17
N TYR A 136 -1.51 -1.16 7.06
CA TYR A 136 -1.52 -0.57 5.72
C TYR A 136 -2.61 0.49 5.58
N MET A 137 -3.81 0.20 6.08
CA MET A 137 -4.91 1.17 6.11
C MET A 137 -4.51 2.41 6.92
N ALA A 138 -4.01 2.23 8.14
CA ALA A 138 -3.60 3.33 9.01
C ALA A 138 -2.48 4.17 8.37
N LEU A 139 -1.47 3.52 7.78
CA LEU A 139 -0.37 4.20 7.11
C LEU A 139 -0.85 4.98 5.88
N GLY A 140 -1.73 4.40 5.05
CA GLY A 140 -2.31 5.06 3.88
C GLY A 140 -3.10 6.31 4.28
N GLY A 141 -3.96 6.20 5.31
CA GLY A 141 -4.72 7.33 5.84
C GLY A 141 -3.83 8.42 6.43
N PHE A 142 -2.83 8.05 7.22
CA PHE A 142 -1.86 9.00 7.77
C PHE A 142 -1.06 9.71 6.68
N MET A 143 -0.57 8.96 5.68
CA MET A 143 0.17 9.49 4.54
C MET A 143 -0.70 10.48 3.75
N ALA A 144 -1.95 10.14 3.46
CA ALA A 144 -2.88 11.03 2.77
C ALA A 144 -3.08 12.34 3.54
N LEU A 145 -3.37 12.28 4.84
CA LEU A 145 -3.54 13.48 5.67
C LEU A 145 -2.28 14.34 5.72
N ASP A 146 -1.10 13.74 5.91
CA ASP A 146 0.18 14.45 5.90
C ASP A 146 0.40 15.16 4.55
N MET A 147 0.12 14.50 3.43
CA MET A 147 0.29 15.11 2.11
C MET A 147 -0.71 16.24 1.85
N VAL A 148 -1.96 16.13 2.32
CA VAL A 148 -2.93 17.24 2.26
C VAL A 148 -2.39 18.48 2.97
N PHE A 149 -1.85 18.33 4.19
CA PHE A 149 -1.29 19.45 4.93
C PHE A 149 -0.09 20.08 4.20
N ARG A 150 0.83 19.26 3.69
CA ARG A 150 1.99 19.76 2.93
C ARG A 150 1.59 20.49 1.64
N LEU A 151 0.58 19.99 0.93
CA LEU A 151 0.06 20.65 -0.28
C LEU A 151 -0.64 21.96 0.09
N ARG A 152 -1.47 21.96 1.14
CA ARG A 152 -2.14 23.15 1.64
C ARG A 152 -1.15 24.25 2.00
N ASP A 153 -0.10 23.93 2.76
CA ASP A 153 0.91 24.91 3.19
C ASP A 153 1.65 25.54 2.00
N LYS A 154 1.83 24.79 0.90
CA LYS A 154 2.44 25.29 -0.34
C LYS A 154 1.48 26.15 -1.16
N LEU A 155 0.21 25.77 -1.23
CA LEU A 155 -0.81 26.43 -2.06
C LEU A 155 -1.44 27.66 -1.38
N MET A 156 -1.46 27.68 -0.04
CA MET A 156 -2.03 28.75 0.78
C MET A 156 -0.96 29.38 1.70
N PRO A 157 0.09 30.02 1.15
CA PRO A 157 1.09 30.68 1.97
C PRO A 157 0.42 31.75 2.83
N LYS A 158 0.76 31.81 4.13
CA LYS A 158 0.24 32.84 5.03
C LYS A 158 0.64 34.22 4.47
N THR A 159 -0.35 35.04 4.12
CA THR A 159 -0.11 36.44 3.77
C THR A 159 0.63 37.09 4.94
N LYS A 160 1.83 37.62 4.70
CA LYS A 160 2.51 38.45 5.69
C LYS A 160 1.57 39.61 6.00
N ARG A 161 1.08 39.71 7.25
CA ARG A 161 0.52 40.95 7.75
C ARG A 161 1.66 41.96 7.77
N GLU A 162 1.57 43.00 6.93
CA GLU A 162 2.35 44.22 7.04
C GLU A 162 1.99 44.99 8.32
#